data_AF-A0A850B6Y9-F1
#
_entry.id   AF-A0A850B6Y9-F1
#
_cell.length_a   1.000
_cell.length_b   1.000
_cell.length_c   1.000
_cell.angle_alpha   90.00
_cell.angle_beta   90.00
_cell.angle_gamma   90.00
#
_symmetry.space_group_name_H-M   'P 1'
#
loop_
_entity.id
_entity.type
_entity.pdbx_description
1 polymer ?
#
loop_
_entity_poly.entity_id
_entity_poly.type
_entity_poly.pdbx_seq_one_letter_code
_entity_poly.pdbx_strand_id
1 'polypeptide(L)'
;MRFRLFLGAITLPLSIVFAAGCGEADLGDCPPNSEAQQAAGEQVMAANCMICHSSQITGANRQDAPEDLNFDDLATVRAEAAELYGETESGAMPPEPYKPVTGTDLENLRIWLACGAKDTTP
;
A
#
# COMPACT_ATOMS: atom_id res chain seq x y z
N MET A 1 19.80 65.48 25.66
CA MET A 1 19.66 65.99 24.28
C MET A 1 19.84 64.82 23.32
N ARG A 2 18.76 64.43 22.60
CA ARG A 2 18.68 63.70 21.31
C ARG A 2 19.33 62.30 21.20
N PHE A 3 18.58 61.19 21.26
CA PHE A 3 17.73 60.53 20.23
C PHE A 3 18.51 59.79 19.11
N ARG A 4 18.22 58.47 18.97
CA ARG A 4 18.33 57.54 17.81
C ARG A 4 18.22 56.12 18.41
N LEU A 5 17.08 55.41 18.43
CA LEU A 5 16.16 54.93 17.39
C LEU A 5 16.75 53.82 16.48
N PHE A 6 16.07 52.68 16.54
CA PHE A 6 16.04 51.50 15.65
C PHE A 6 17.23 50.51 15.65
N LEU A 7 16.95 49.29 16.10
CA LEU A 7 17.03 48.12 15.23
C LEU A 7 16.14 46.99 15.78
N GLY A 8 15.10 46.66 15.03
CA GLY A 8 14.32 45.46 15.25
C GLY A 8 15.02 44.25 14.66
N ALA A 9 14.86 43.09 15.29
CA ALA A 9 14.97 41.80 14.64
C ALA A 9 14.10 40.81 15.41
N ILE A 10 13.00 40.44 14.77
CA ILE A 10 12.10 39.35 15.14
C ILE A 10 12.85 38.05 14.81
N THR A 11 12.96 37.12 15.75
CA THR A 11 13.32 35.74 15.44
C THR A 11 12.31 34.80 16.11
N LEU A 12 11.42 34.25 15.28
CA LEU A 12 10.45 33.22 15.63
C LEU A 12 11.15 31.92 16.09
N PRO A 13 10.51 31.12 16.96
CA PRO A 13 11.03 29.84 17.42
C PRO A 13 11.02 28.81 16.29
N LEU A 14 12.16 28.16 16.08
CA LEU A 14 12.32 27.03 15.16
C LEU A 14 11.79 25.75 15.83
N SER A 15 10.50 25.50 15.71
CA SER A 15 9.93 24.20 16.05
C SER A 15 10.22 23.23 14.91
N ILE A 16 11.26 22.40 15.07
CA ILE A 16 11.51 21.25 14.20
C ILE A 16 10.53 20.16 14.63
N VAL A 17 9.42 20.05 13.90
CA VAL A 17 8.54 18.88 13.97
C VAL A 17 9.19 17.79 13.12
N PHE A 18 9.86 16.85 13.79
CA PHE A 18 10.31 15.60 13.18
C PHE A 18 9.05 14.77 12.90
N ALA A 19 8.62 14.71 11.64
CA ALA A 19 7.62 13.76 11.21
C ALA A 19 8.25 12.36 11.26
N ALA A 20 7.83 11.56 12.23
CA ALA A 20 8.09 10.12 12.24
C ALA A 20 7.26 9.48 11.12
N GLY A 21 7.90 9.16 10.01
CA GLY A 21 7.30 8.29 8.99
C GLY A 21 7.33 6.86 9.51
N CYS A 22 6.15 6.32 9.86
CA CYS A 22 5.96 4.88 9.88
C CYS A 22 6.24 4.36 8.47
N GLY A 23 6.97 3.26 8.35
CA GLY A 23 7.44 2.74 7.07
C GLY A 23 6.27 2.35 6.16
N GLU A 24 5.89 3.25 5.27
CA GLU A 24 5.07 2.92 4.11
C GLU A 24 5.94 2.06 3.19
N ALA A 25 5.45 0.89 2.78
CA ALA A 25 6.16 0.09 1.79
C ALA A 25 6.21 0.90 0.48
N ASP A 26 7.42 1.21 0.02
CA ASP A 26 7.62 1.92 -1.24
C ASP A 26 7.40 0.92 -2.40
N LEU A 27 6.27 1.08 -3.10
CA LEU A 27 5.94 0.27 -4.28
C LEU A 27 6.88 0.55 -5.46
N GLY A 28 7.64 1.65 -5.43
CA GLY A 28 8.52 2.08 -6.51
C GLY A 28 7.78 2.49 -7.79
N ASP A 29 8.54 2.68 -8.87
CA ASP A 29 7.97 3.08 -10.16
C ASP A 29 7.25 1.93 -10.87
N CYS A 30 6.21 2.27 -11.64
CA CYS A 30 5.60 1.37 -12.63
C CYS A 30 6.56 1.17 -13.82
N PRO A 31 7.08 -0.05 -14.06
CA PRO A 31 8.01 -0.28 -15.17
C PRO A 31 7.30 -0.14 -16.53
N PRO A 32 7.98 0.39 -17.58
CA PRO A 32 7.43 0.42 -18.93
C PRO A 32 7.35 -1.00 -19.52
N ASN A 33 6.37 -1.25 -20.40
CA ASN A 33 6.14 -2.56 -21.06
C ASN A 33 5.97 -3.73 -20.07
N SER A 34 5.22 -3.50 -18.99
CA SER A 34 5.01 -4.46 -17.89
C SER A 34 3.63 -5.11 -17.91
N GLU A 35 2.95 -5.14 -19.05
CA GLU A 35 1.56 -5.57 -19.16
C GLU A 35 1.36 -7.02 -18.69
N ALA A 36 2.30 -7.92 -19.01
CA ALA A 36 2.24 -9.31 -18.58
C ALA A 36 2.40 -9.47 -17.05
N GLN A 37 3.30 -8.68 -16.44
CA GLN A 37 3.52 -8.68 -15.01
C GLN A 37 2.32 -8.07 -14.27
N GLN A 38 1.73 -7.00 -14.82
CA GLN A 38 0.51 -6.42 -14.28
C GLN A 38 -0.64 -7.43 -14.29
N ALA A 39 -0.84 -8.15 -15.39
CA ALA A 39 -1.86 -9.20 -15.46
C ALA A 39 -1.60 -10.36 -14.50
N ALA A 40 -0.33 -10.76 -14.33
CA ALA A 40 0.03 -11.77 -13.34
C ALA A 40 -0.18 -11.26 -11.89
N GLY A 41 0.09 -9.99 -11.61
CA GLY A 41 -0.12 -9.37 -10.30
C GLY A 41 -1.60 -9.29 -9.93
N GLU A 42 -2.47 -8.96 -10.88
CA GLU A 42 -3.91 -9.02 -10.68
C GLU A 42 -4.39 -10.45 -10.38
N GLN A 43 -3.83 -11.46 -11.06
CA GLN A 43 -4.14 -12.86 -10.76
C GLN A 43 -3.72 -13.26 -9.34
N VAL A 44 -2.57 -12.75 -8.86
CA VAL A 44 -2.14 -12.96 -7.46
C VAL A 44 -3.14 -12.34 -6.48
N MET A 45 -3.60 -11.11 -6.74
CA MET A 45 -4.64 -10.46 -5.92
C MET A 45 -5.89 -11.34 -5.80
N ALA A 46 -6.38 -11.83 -6.93
CA ALA A 46 -7.58 -12.67 -6.98
C ALA A 46 -7.37 -14.03 -6.29
N ALA A 47 -6.22 -14.67 -6.48
CA ALA A 47 -5.95 -16.02 -5.99
C ALA A 47 -5.53 -16.08 -4.51
N ASN A 48 -4.90 -15.03 -3.99
CA ASN A 48 -4.28 -15.06 -2.66
C ASN A 48 -4.91 -14.09 -1.66
N CYS A 49 -5.48 -12.96 -2.11
CA CYS A 49 -5.98 -11.93 -1.21
C CYS A 49 -7.51 -12.01 -1.06
N MET A 50 -8.23 -12.12 -2.18
CA MET A 50 -9.70 -12.15 -2.18
C MET A 50 -10.32 -13.41 -1.55
N ILE A 51 -9.52 -14.43 -1.27
CA ILE A 51 -9.96 -15.64 -0.55
C ILE A 51 -10.51 -15.32 0.86
N CYS A 52 -10.02 -14.22 1.45
CA CYS A 52 -10.45 -13.71 2.75
C CYS A 52 -11.03 -12.29 2.63
N HIS A 53 -10.46 -11.47 1.75
CA HIS A 53 -10.80 -10.06 1.56
C HIS A 53 -11.76 -9.80 0.39
N SER A 54 -12.66 -10.70 0.02
CA SER A 54 -13.77 -10.34 -0.89
C SER A 54 -14.98 -9.92 -0.08
N SER A 55 -15.75 -8.96 -0.59
CA SER A 55 -17.06 -8.56 -0.03
C SER A 55 -18.07 -9.72 0.06
N GLN A 56 -17.84 -10.82 -0.68
CA GLN A 56 -18.67 -12.01 -0.67
C GLN A 56 -18.30 -13.00 0.45
N ILE A 57 -17.13 -12.84 1.08
CA ILE A 57 -16.66 -13.69 2.17
C ILE A 57 -17.09 -13.08 3.50
N THR A 58 -17.75 -13.87 4.34
CA THR A 58 -18.29 -13.41 5.63
C THR A 58 -17.98 -14.40 6.75
N GLY A 59 -18.09 -13.93 8.00
CA GLY A 59 -17.88 -14.74 9.20
C GLY A 59 -16.48 -15.33 9.28
N ALA A 60 -16.37 -16.54 9.85
CA ALA A 60 -15.09 -17.20 10.11
C ALA A 60 -14.21 -17.42 8.87
N ASN A 61 -14.81 -17.46 7.67
CA ASN A 61 -14.05 -17.63 6.43
C ASN A 61 -13.19 -16.40 6.08
N ARG A 62 -13.45 -15.23 6.69
CA ARG A 62 -12.62 -14.03 6.53
C ARG A 62 -11.24 -14.16 7.20
N GLN A 63 -11.01 -15.16 8.05
CA GLN A 63 -9.74 -15.30 8.78
C GLN A 63 -9.34 -13.99 9.49
N ASP A 64 -10.32 -13.39 10.19
CA ASP A 64 -10.21 -12.10 10.87
C ASP A 64 -9.96 -10.88 9.97
N ALA A 65 -10.08 -11.00 8.63
CA ALA A 65 -10.04 -9.86 7.72
C ALA A 65 -11.19 -8.87 8.02
N PRO A 66 -10.91 -7.55 8.13
CA PRO A 66 -11.92 -6.52 8.42
C PRO A 66 -13.07 -6.55 7.41
N GLU A 67 -14.31 -6.35 7.85
CA GLU A 67 -15.50 -6.44 6.99
C GLU A 67 -15.54 -5.37 5.88
N ASP A 68 -14.90 -4.23 6.10
CA ASP A 68 -14.81 -3.09 5.18
C ASP A 68 -13.56 -3.12 4.28
N LEU A 69 -12.59 -4.00 4.55
CA LEU A 69 -11.39 -4.15 3.76
C LEU A 69 -11.58 -5.23 2.68
N ASN A 70 -12.15 -4.82 1.55
CA ASN A 70 -12.53 -5.71 0.45
C ASN A 70 -11.76 -5.39 -0.85
N PHE A 71 -11.02 -6.36 -1.37
CA PHE A 71 -10.14 -6.24 -2.54
C PHE A 71 -10.77 -6.68 -3.86
N ASP A 72 -12.07 -7.01 -3.85
CA ASP A 72 -12.91 -7.01 -5.06
C ASP A 72 -13.39 -5.60 -5.46
N ASP A 73 -13.03 -4.57 -4.69
CA ASP A 73 -13.09 -3.16 -5.08
C ASP A 73 -11.69 -2.60 -5.35
N LEU A 74 -11.40 -2.25 -6.61
CA LEU A 74 -10.12 -1.66 -6.99
C LEU A 74 -9.86 -0.29 -6.35
N ALA A 75 -10.89 0.44 -5.90
CA ALA A 75 -10.68 1.67 -5.15
C ALA A 75 -10.01 1.38 -3.81
N THR A 76 -10.47 0.36 -3.09
CA THR A 76 -9.86 -0.13 -1.85
C THR A 76 -8.44 -0.63 -2.09
N VAL A 77 -8.22 -1.46 -3.12
CA VAL A 77 -6.86 -1.95 -3.44
C VAL A 77 -5.88 -0.80 -3.66
N ARG A 78 -6.30 0.25 -4.39
CA ARG A 78 -5.45 1.43 -4.65
C ARG A 78 -5.19 2.26 -3.40
N ALA A 79 -6.20 2.40 -2.53
CA ALA A 79 -6.06 3.14 -1.28
C ALA A 79 -5.09 2.44 -0.31
N GLU A 80 -5.09 1.11 -0.31
CA GLU A 80 -4.34 0.27 0.63
C GLU A 80 -3.07 -0.33 0.01
N ALA A 81 -2.68 0.09 -1.19
CA ALA A 81 -1.69 -0.61 -2.01
C ALA A 81 -0.34 -0.80 -1.30
N ALA A 82 0.14 0.22 -0.59
CA ALA A 82 1.42 0.17 0.12
C ALA A 82 1.34 -0.72 1.37
N GLU A 83 0.30 -0.58 2.19
CA GLU A 83 0.09 -1.41 3.38
C GLU A 83 -0.09 -2.88 3.01
N LEU A 84 -0.96 -3.16 2.03
CA LEU A 84 -1.19 -4.50 1.48
C LEU A 84 0.12 -5.16 1.05
N TYR A 85 0.95 -4.44 0.28
CA TYR A 85 2.23 -4.97 -0.17
C TYR A 85 3.18 -5.21 0.99
N GLY A 86 3.27 -4.29 1.96
CA GLY A 86 4.14 -4.43 3.13
C GLY A 86 3.79 -5.64 4.00
N GLU A 87 2.50 -5.86 4.26
CA GLU A 87 2.00 -7.04 5.00
C GLU A 87 2.30 -8.33 4.23
N THR A 88 2.20 -8.31 2.91
CA THR A 88 2.51 -9.46 2.06
C THR A 88 4.03 -9.73 2.02
N GLU A 89 4.85 -8.69 1.83
CA GLU A 89 6.31 -8.78 1.77
C GLU A 89 6.91 -9.26 3.09
N SER A 90 6.36 -8.80 4.22
CA SER A 90 6.78 -9.24 5.55
C SER A 90 6.39 -10.69 5.87
N GLY A 91 5.49 -11.28 5.05
CA GLY A 91 4.96 -12.63 5.25
C GLY A 91 3.86 -12.70 6.31
N ALA A 92 3.34 -11.57 6.78
CA ALA A 92 2.19 -11.52 7.68
C ALA A 92 0.89 -11.92 6.97
N MET A 93 0.82 -11.67 5.66
CA MET A 93 -0.32 -12.05 4.81
C MET A 93 0.11 -12.94 3.63
N PRO A 94 -0.69 -13.96 3.28
CA PRO A 94 -1.86 -14.45 4.01
C PRO A 94 -1.47 -15.21 5.30
N PRO A 95 -2.38 -15.37 6.28
CA PRO A 95 -2.11 -16.11 7.50
C PRO A 95 -1.95 -17.61 7.24
N GLU A 96 -1.36 -18.34 8.18
CA GLU A 96 -1.36 -19.81 8.14
C GLU A 96 -2.81 -20.35 8.20
N PRO A 97 -3.13 -21.46 7.48
CA PRO A 97 -2.22 -22.34 6.74
C PRO A 97 -2.04 -21.97 5.26
N TYR A 98 -2.40 -20.75 4.86
CA TYR A 98 -2.32 -20.33 3.46
C TYR A 98 -0.86 -20.10 3.05
N LYS A 99 -0.56 -20.40 1.79
CA LYS A 99 0.81 -20.29 1.28
C LYS A 99 1.20 -18.81 1.15
N PRO A 100 2.35 -18.38 1.68
CA PRO A 100 2.88 -17.04 1.47
C PRO A 100 3.09 -16.69 -0.01
N VAL A 101 2.85 -15.43 -0.37
CA VAL A 101 3.19 -14.89 -1.69
C VAL A 101 4.68 -14.52 -1.70
N THR A 102 5.46 -15.09 -2.61
CA THR A 102 6.92 -14.93 -2.62
C THR A 102 7.48 -14.88 -4.04
N GLY A 103 8.74 -14.46 -4.18
CA GLY A 103 9.47 -14.51 -5.45
C GLY A 103 8.77 -13.72 -6.55
N THR A 104 8.60 -14.35 -7.72
CA THR A 104 8.00 -13.72 -8.89
C THR A 104 6.56 -13.24 -8.67
N ASP A 105 5.77 -13.97 -7.87
CA ASP A 105 4.37 -13.58 -7.61
C ASP A 105 4.31 -12.30 -6.75
N LEU A 106 5.20 -12.19 -5.77
CA LEU A 106 5.31 -10.98 -4.94
C LEU A 106 5.74 -9.78 -5.77
N GLU A 107 6.69 -9.95 -6.69
CA GLU A 107 7.14 -8.89 -7.59
C GLU A 107 6.07 -8.50 -8.61
N ASN A 108 5.35 -9.46 -9.18
CA ASN A 108 4.23 -9.17 -10.08
C ASN A 108 3.12 -8.39 -9.36
N LEU A 109 2.80 -8.76 -8.12
CA LEU A 109 1.87 -8.02 -7.27
C LEU A 109 2.37 -6.58 -7.06
N ARG A 110 3.64 -6.39 -6.66
CA ARG A 110 4.24 -5.05 -6.52
C ARG A 110 4.09 -4.21 -7.78
N ILE A 111 4.43 -4.77 -8.94
CA ILE A 111 4.37 -4.09 -10.23
C ILE A 111 2.93 -3.67 -10.55
N TRP A 112 1.96 -4.57 -10.37
CA TRP A 112 0.56 -4.25 -10.62
C TRP A 112 0.05 -3.11 -9.72
N LEU A 113 0.40 -3.15 -8.43
CA LEU A 113 0.07 -2.09 -7.48
C LEU A 113 0.75 -0.76 -7.84
N ALA A 114 2.05 -0.77 -8.15
CA ALA A 114 2.82 0.41 -8.59
C ALA A 114 2.26 1.04 -9.89
N CYS A 115 1.67 0.22 -10.76
CA CYS A 115 1.01 0.67 -11.99
C CYS A 115 -0.45 1.12 -11.80
N GLY A 116 -0.92 1.19 -10.54
CA GLY A 116 -2.22 1.74 -10.15
C GLY A 116 -3.34 0.71 -10.10
N ALA A 117 -3.02 -0.58 -9.95
CA ALA A 117 -3.99 -1.68 -9.79
C ALA A 117 -5.17 -1.56 -10.77
N LYS A 118 -4.86 -1.61 -12.06
CA LYS A 118 -5.86 -1.50 -13.13
C LYS A 118 -6.45 -2.88 -13.38
N ASP A 119 -7.73 -2.92 -13.74
CA ASP A 119 -8.32 -4.13 -14.31
C ASP A 119 -7.61 -4.43 -15.64
N THR A 120 -6.95 -5.58 -15.71
CA THR A 120 -6.24 -6.05 -16.90
C THR A 120 -6.98 -7.17 -17.60
N THR A 121 -8.16 -7.55 -17.09
CA THR A 121 -9.06 -8.50 -17.74
C THR A 121 -9.62 -7.85 -19.03
N PRO A 122 -9.52 -8.52 -20.19
CA PRO A 122 -10.07 -7.99 -21.44
C PRO A 122 -11.60 -7.92 -21.47
#